data_AF-A0A5C6K1N8-F1
#
_entry.id   AF-A0A5C6K1N8-F1
#
_cell.length_a   1.000
_cell.length_b   1.000
_cell.length_c   1.000
_cell.angle_alpha   90.00
_cell.angle_beta   90.00
_cell.angle_gamma   90.00
#
_symmetry.space_group_name_H-M   'P 1'
#
loop_
_entity.id
_entity.type
_entity.pdbx_description
1 polymer ?
#
loop_
_entity_poly.entity_id
_entity_poly.type
_entity_poly.pdbx_seq_one_letter_code
_entity_poly.pdbx_strand_id
1 'polypeptide(L)'
;MTTTFHPLALLPVLPYNTLTERQARGLAWAWDGEDLTTIGPLDLGERSIRRIDSRTSWFPRACRRCAEREALKAVVEHGQSCEQCVDDHTRCPTGLRLVRTVRAARR
;
A
#
# COMPACT_ATOMS: atom_id res chain seq x y z
N MET A 1 -16.88 14.80 9.54
CA MET A 1 -16.06 14.43 8.37
C MET A 1 -15.55 13.02 8.56
N THR A 2 -16.20 12.02 7.98
CA THR A 2 -15.78 10.61 8.04
C THR A 2 -14.65 10.42 7.03
N THR A 3 -13.40 10.43 7.48
CA THR A 3 -12.26 10.05 6.65
C THR A 3 -12.46 8.59 6.25
N THR A 4 -12.83 8.36 5.00
CA THR A 4 -13.00 7.00 4.46
C THR A 4 -11.64 6.31 4.54
N PHE A 5 -11.56 5.25 5.34
CA PHE A 5 -10.36 4.43 5.45
C PHE A 5 -10.14 3.68 4.13
N HIS A 6 -9.06 4.00 3.42
CA HIS A 6 -8.65 3.25 2.23
C HIS A 6 -7.61 2.19 2.65
N PRO A 7 -7.99 0.91 2.84
CA PRO A 7 -7.13 -0.11 3.44
C PRO A 7 -5.80 -0.30 2.72
N LEU A 8 -5.81 -0.21 1.39
CA LEU A 8 -4.62 -0.39 0.55
C LEU A 8 -3.67 0.81 0.61
N ALA A 9 -4.12 1.96 1.13
CA ALA A 9 -3.26 3.13 1.34
C ALA A 9 -2.26 2.95 2.47
N LEU A 10 -2.44 1.93 3.32
CA LEU A 10 -1.49 1.60 4.37
C LEU A 10 -0.26 0.85 3.87
N LEU A 11 -0.30 0.28 2.66
CA LEU A 11 0.82 -0.49 2.15
C LEU A 11 2.03 0.42 1.90
N PRO A 12 3.25 0.06 2.32
CA PRO A 12 4.43 0.82 1.93
C PRO A 12 4.62 0.68 0.41
N VAL A 13 4.59 1.81 -0.30
CA VAL A 13 5.05 1.85 -1.70
C VAL A 13 6.50 2.32 -1.72
N LEU A 14 7.20 1.97 -2.79
CA LEU A 14 8.55 2.46 -3.03
C LEU A 14 8.62 3.99 -2.93
N PRO A 15 9.70 4.56 -2.36
CA PRO A 15 9.91 5.99 -2.34
C PRO A 15 9.75 6.61 -3.74
N TYR A 16 9.16 7.80 -3.84
CA TYR A 16 8.86 8.41 -5.14
C TYR A 16 10.09 8.54 -6.05
N ASN A 17 11.23 8.87 -5.47
CA ASN A 17 12.49 9.05 -6.17
C ASN A 17 13.12 7.74 -6.67
N THR A 18 12.61 6.58 -6.25
CA THR A 18 13.02 5.28 -6.77
C THR A 18 12.04 4.73 -7.80
N LEU A 19 10.93 5.42 -8.05
CA LEU A 19 9.96 5.02 -9.07
C LEU A 19 10.44 5.45 -10.46
N THR A 20 10.18 4.59 -11.45
CA THR A 20 10.23 5.00 -12.85
C THR A 20 9.12 6.02 -13.14
N GLU A 21 9.27 6.83 -14.19
CA GLU A 21 8.22 7.79 -14.60
C GLU A 21 6.89 7.08 -14.86
N ARG A 22 6.93 5.88 -15.46
CA ARG A 22 5.72 5.06 -15.71
C ARG A 22 5.02 4.69 -14.40
N GLN A 23 5.75 4.24 -13.39
CA GLN A 23 5.17 3.92 -12.09
C GLN A 23 4.63 5.16 -11.38
N ALA A 24 5.37 6.27 -11.40
CA ALA A 24 4.94 7.53 -10.81
C ALA A 24 3.65 8.06 -11.48
N ARG A 25 3.48 7.85 -12.79
CA ARG A 25 2.28 8.21 -13.53
C ARG A 25 1.14 7.18 -13.44
N GLY A 26 1.35 6.07 -12.74
CA GLY A 26 0.35 4.99 -12.63
C GLY A 26 0.11 4.25 -13.94
N LEU A 27 1.14 4.14 -14.79
CA LEU A 27 1.15 3.38 -16.05
C LEU A 27 1.85 2.01 -15.92
N ALA A 28 2.47 1.75 -14.76
CA ALA A 28 3.11 0.49 -14.40
C ALA A 28 2.81 0.15 -12.94
N TRP A 29 2.94 -1.12 -12.57
CA TRP A 29 2.70 -1.58 -11.20
C TRP A 29 3.72 -0.99 -10.22
N ALA A 30 3.24 -0.54 -9.06
CA ALA A 30 4.03 0.19 -8.08
C ALA A 30 5.25 -0.57 -7.54
N TRP A 31 5.23 -1.91 -7.55
CA TRP A 31 6.33 -2.75 -7.02
C TRP A 31 7.09 -3.50 -8.10
N ASP A 32 6.39 -4.18 -9.01
CA ASP A 32 7.04 -5.06 -10.00
C ASP A 32 7.47 -4.29 -11.27
N GLY A 33 6.99 -3.06 -11.49
CA GLY A 33 7.39 -2.20 -12.61
C GLY A 33 6.93 -2.66 -13.99
N GLU A 34 6.33 -3.84 -14.08
CA GLU A 34 5.66 -4.33 -15.27
C GLU A 34 4.48 -3.42 -15.67
N ASP A 35 4.18 -3.42 -16.97
CA ASP A 35 3.08 -2.65 -17.51
C ASP A 35 1.75 -3.12 -16.93
N LEU A 36 0.83 -2.15 -16.78
CA LEU A 36 -0.53 -2.47 -16.36
C LEU A 36 -1.19 -3.39 -17.39
N THR A 37 -1.41 -4.65 -17.01
CA THR A 37 -2.33 -5.51 -17.73
C THR A 37 -3.76 -5.04 -17.45
N THR A 38 -4.65 -5.21 -18.43
CA THR A 38 -5.99 -4.61 -18.44
C THR A 38 -6.91 -5.09 -17.31
N ILE A 39 -6.51 -6.08 -16.52
CA ILE A 39 -7.40 -6.75 -15.55
C ILE A 39 -7.14 -6.24 -14.13
N GLY A 40 -8.02 -5.35 -13.69
CA GLY A 40 -8.29 -5.06 -12.28
C GLY A 40 -7.15 -4.43 -11.47
N PRO A 41 -6.58 -3.28 -11.89
CA PRO A 41 -5.61 -2.57 -11.08
C PRO A 41 -6.23 -2.14 -9.76
N LEU A 42 -5.62 -2.55 -8.64
CA LEU A 42 -5.97 -2.04 -7.33
C LEU A 42 -5.38 -0.64 -7.17
N ASP A 43 -6.24 0.31 -6.83
CA ASP A 43 -5.81 1.63 -6.37
C ASP A 43 -5.17 1.47 -4.98
N LEU A 44 -4.01 2.10 -4.76
CA LEU A 44 -3.34 2.15 -3.46
C LEU A 44 -3.57 3.49 -2.75
N GLY A 45 -4.49 4.32 -3.25
CA GLY A 45 -4.84 5.63 -2.71
C GLY A 45 -3.84 6.72 -3.08
N GLU A 46 -4.28 7.98 -3.00
CA GLU A 46 -3.44 9.14 -3.27
C GLU A 46 -2.23 9.20 -2.33
N ARG A 47 -1.05 9.49 -2.89
CA ARG A 47 0.15 9.85 -2.15
C ARG A 47 0.68 11.18 -2.65
N SER A 48 1.39 11.89 -1.78
CA SER A 48 2.01 13.15 -2.18
C SER A 48 3.38 13.31 -1.57
N ILE A 49 4.31 13.84 -2.36
CA ILE A 49 5.59 14.36 -1.86
C ILE A 49 5.58 15.87 -1.89
N ARG A 50 6.32 16.44 -0.95
CA ARG A 50 6.70 17.85 -0.99
C ARG A 50 8.07 17.96 -1.66
N ARG A 51 8.14 18.68 -2.76
CA ARG A 51 9.36 19.19 -3.35
C ARG A 51 9.63 20.60 -2.81
N ILE A 52 10.81 21.15 -3.13
CA ILE A 52 11.25 22.46 -2.64
C ILE A 52 10.21 23.55 -2.97
N ASP A 53 9.59 23.48 -4.15
CA ASP A 53 8.70 24.49 -4.71
C ASP A 53 7.25 24.02 -4.96
N SER A 54 6.97 22.72 -4.80
CA SER A 54 5.72 22.13 -5.28
C SER A 54 5.29 20.90 -4.48
N ARG A 55 4.00 20.58 -4.54
CA ARG A 55 3.46 19.30 -4.07
C ARG A 55 3.14 18.46 -5.29
N THR A 56 3.70 17.25 -5.34
CA THR A 56 3.42 16.29 -6.40
C THR A 56 2.59 15.16 -5.81
N SER A 57 1.33 15.05 -6.25
CA SER A 57 0.49 13.90 -5.96
C SER A 57 0.68 12.81 -7.01
N TRP A 58 0.59 11.55 -6.59
CA TRP A 58 0.52 10.40 -7.48
C TRP A 58 -0.42 9.33 -6.92
N PHE A 59 -0.93 8.49 -7.80
CA PHE A 59 -1.94 7.47 -7.50
C PHE A 59 -1.37 6.10 -7.88
N PRO A 60 -0.56 5.47 -7.00
CA PRO A 60 0.09 4.22 -7.32
C PRO A 60 -0.96 3.11 -7.47
N ARG A 61 -0.75 2.25 -8.49
CA ARG A 61 -1.61 1.11 -8.78
C ARG A 61 -0.83 -0.18 -8.59
N ALA A 62 -1.52 -1.24 -8.19
CA ALA A 62 -0.91 -2.55 -7.97
C ALA A 62 -1.73 -3.69 -8.53
N CYS A 63 -1.01 -4.73 -8.95
CA CYS A 63 -1.62 -6.01 -9.26
C CYS A 63 -2.09 -6.67 -7.96
N ARG A 64 -3.13 -7.51 -8.01
CA ARG A 64 -3.65 -8.20 -6.82
C ARG A 64 -2.58 -9.01 -6.08
N ARG A 65 -1.78 -9.79 -6.83
CA ARG A 65 -0.67 -10.59 -6.29
C ARG A 65 0.36 -9.72 -5.55
N CYS A 66 0.68 -8.56 -6.13
CA CYS A 66 1.62 -7.60 -5.58
C CYS A 66 1.08 -7.02 -4.27
N ALA A 67 -0.18 -6.56 -4.28
CA ALA A 67 -0.84 -5.99 -3.11
C ALA A 67 -0.99 -7.01 -1.97
N GLU A 68 -1.32 -8.27 -2.29
CA GLU A 68 -1.39 -9.33 -1.28
C GLU A 68 -0.01 -9.62 -0.66
N ARG A 69 1.03 -9.75 -1.49
CA ARG A 69 2.41 -9.98 -1.03
C ARG A 69 2.85 -8.90 -0.05
N GLU A 70 2.69 -7.63 -0.40
CA GLU A 70 3.11 -6.52 0.44
C GLU A 70 2.22 -6.36 1.69
N ALA A 71 0.93 -6.69 1.60
CA ALA A 71 0.05 -6.71 2.77
C ALA A 71 0.46 -7.78 3.79
N LEU A 72 0.77 -9.00 3.32
CA LEU A 72 1.26 -10.08 4.17
C LEU A 72 2.62 -9.73 4.80
N LYS A 73 3.52 -9.17 4.00
CA LYS A 73 4.82 -8.69 4.49
C LYS A 73 4.65 -7.66 5.62
N ALA A 74 3.78 -6.67 5.44
CA ALA A 74 3.50 -5.66 6.46
C ALA A 74 2.92 -6.26 7.75
N VAL A 75 2.07 -7.29 7.67
CA VAL A 75 1.58 -8.03 8.86
C VAL A 75 2.72 -8.70 9.61
N VAL A 76 3.62 -9.39 8.88
CA VAL A 76 4.75 -10.10 9.49
C VAL A 76 5.72 -9.12 10.15
N GLU A 77 6.14 -8.07 9.44
CA GLU A 77 7.07 -7.06 9.95
C GLU A 77 6.52 -6.34 11.20
N HIS A 78 5.23 -5.99 11.19
CA HIS A 78 4.60 -5.39 12.35
C HIS A 78 4.49 -6.37 13.53
N GLY A 79 4.09 -7.62 13.27
CA GLY A 79 3.96 -8.64 14.30
C GLY A 79 5.28 -8.94 15.02
N GLN A 80 6.41 -8.90 14.31
CA GLN A 80 7.75 -9.12 14.88
C GLN A 80 8.22 -8.01 15.83
N SER A 81 7.63 -6.82 15.75
CA SER A 81 8.08 -5.63 16.48
C SER A 81 7.02 -5.06 17.44
N CYS A 82 5.83 -5.66 17.51
CA CYS A 82 4.71 -5.16 18.29
C CYS A 82 4.27 -6.18 19.35
N GLU A 83 4.56 -5.89 20.62
CA GLU A 83 4.17 -6.70 21.78
C GLU A 83 2.66 -7.04 21.79
N GLN A 84 1.80 -6.04 21.56
CA GLN A 84 0.34 -6.27 21.50
C GLN A 84 -0.05 -7.27 20.40
N CYS A 85 0.68 -7.32 19.28
CA CYS A 85 0.38 -8.28 18.21
C CYS A 85 0.87 -9.69 18.54
N VAL A 86 1.93 -9.82 19.34
CA VAL A 86 2.38 -11.10 19.87
C VAL A 86 1.35 -11.68 20.84
N ASP A 87 0.78 -10.83 21.70
CA ASP A 87 -0.21 -11.25 22.69
C ASP A 87 -1.62 -11.45 22.10
N ASP A 88 -2.18 -10.40 21.48
CA ASP A 88 -3.52 -10.38 20.90
C ASP A 88 -3.63 -9.27 19.83
N HIS A 89 -3.36 -9.64 18.58
CA HIS A 89 -3.44 -8.74 17.43
C HIS A 89 -4.78 -8.01 17.27
N THR A 90 -5.87 -8.48 17.89
CA THR A 90 -7.18 -7.81 17.82
C THR A 90 -7.25 -6.57 18.71
N ARG A 91 -6.32 -6.42 19.67
CA ARG A 91 -6.19 -5.23 20.51
C ARG A 91 -5.29 -4.17 19.90
N CYS A 92 -4.43 -4.56 18.95
CA CYS A 92 -3.60 -3.62 18.21
C CYS A 92 -4.39 -2.99 17.05
N PRO A 93 -4.65 -1.67 17.06
CA PRO A 93 -5.35 -1.00 15.96
C PRO A 93 -4.61 -1.11 14.63
N THR A 94 -3.27 -1.12 14.66
CA THR A 94 -2.42 -1.31 13.47
C THR A 94 -2.51 -2.73 12.94
N GLY A 95 -2.37 -3.73 13.80
CA GLY A 95 -2.53 -5.15 13.44
C GLY A 95 -3.88 -5.44 12.81
N LEU A 96 -4.98 -4.97 13.42
CA LEU A 96 -6.33 -5.08 12.85
C LEU A 96 -6.44 -4.45 11.46
N ARG A 97 -5.87 -3.26 11.27
CA ARG A 97 -5.88 -2.57 9.97
C ARG A 97 -5.11 -3.35 8.92
N LEU A 98 -3.92 -3.88 9.25
CA LEU A 98 -3.11 -4.68 8.33
C LEU A 98 -3.81 -5.98 7.92
N VAL A 99 -4.46 -6.69 8.85
CA VAL A 99 -5.27 -7.87 8.52
C VAL A 99 -6.45 -7.52 7.60
N ARG A 100 -7.11 -6.37 7.80
CA ARG A 100 -8.14 -5.87 6.88
C ARG A 100 -7.57 -5.54 5.51
N THR A 101 -6.36 -4.99 5.45
CA THR A 101 -5.64 -4.72 4.19
C THR A 101 -5.35 -6.00 3.41
N VAL A 102 -4.90 -7.08 4.07
CA VAL A 102 -4.72 -8.40 3.44
C VAL A 102 -6.04 -8.90 2.84
N ARG A 103 -7.15 -8.79 3.59
CA ARG A 103 -8.47 -9.20 3.09
C ARG A 103 -8.96 -8.36 1.92
N ALA A 104 -8.65 -7.06 1.90
CA ALA A 104 -8.98 -6.18 0.78
C ALA A 104 -8.17 -6.53 -0.49
N ALA A 105 -6.89 -6.88 -0.34
CA ALA A 105 -6.03 -7.25 -1.47
C ALA A 105 -6.45 -8.58 -2.16
N ARG A 106 -7.14 -9.47 -1.44
CA ARG A 106 -7.61 -10.78 -1.94
C ARG A 106 -8.95 -10.77 -2.67
N ARG A 107 -9.74 -9.69 -2.56
CA ARG A 107 -11.07 -9.59 -3.19
C ARG A 107 -10.96 -9.18 -4.65
#